data_AF-A0A955FND5-F1
#
_entry.id   AF-A0A955FND5-F1
#
_cell.length_a   1.000
_cell.length_b   1.000
_cell.length_c   1.000
_cell.angle_alpha   90.00
_cell.angle_beta   90.00
_cell.angle_gamma   90.00
#
_symmetry.space_group_name_H-M   'P 1'
#
loop_
_entity.id
_entity.type
_entity.pdbx_description
1 polymer ?
#
loop_
_entity_poly.entity_id
_entity_poly.type
_entity_poly.pdbx_seq_one_letter_code
_entity_poly.pdbx_strand_id
1 'polypeptide(L)'
;GTSGSPTLCSSGEAKNFYKWTSPQATQQTYSIYVSYQLPSTFKGFASDDTVQLTARVDNTTNAAVTYEMFRSESGSITQCGTGETAVTTSNNVWQTVGINGNESTGCSFTTASAGAFVIFKVNVKANSNANAYVSTLNFVTTGR
;
A
#
# COMPACT_ATOMS: atom_id res chain seq x y z
N GLY A 1 -22.20 -11.66 15.12
CA GLY A 1 -21.75 -10.27 15.34
C GLY A 1 -21.27 -10.16 16.76
N THR A 2 -19.98 -9.95 16.97
CA THR A 2 -19.42 -9.59 18.28
C THR A 2 -19.02 -8.12 18.18
N SER A 3 -19.80 -7.29 18.87
CA SER A 3 -19.53 -5.87 19.10
C SER A 3 -18.36 -5.75 20.07
N GLY A 4 -17.15 -5.74 19.53
CA GLY A 4 -15.98 -5.18 20.17
C GLY A 4 -15.35 -4.24 19.17
N SER A 5 -15.56 -2.93 19.33
CA SER A 5 -14.61 -1.97 18.74
C SER A 5 -13.29 -2.28 19.40
N PRO A 6 -12.28 -2.85 18.70
CA PRO A 6 -10.99 -2.99 19.32
C PRO A 6 -10.52 -1.57 19.61
N THR A 7 -10.05 -1.32 20.82
CA THR A 7 -9.15 -0.19 21.08
C THR A 7 -8.20 -0.09 19.89
N LEU A 8 -8.06 1.11 19.31
CA LEU A 8 -7.12 1.42 18.23
C LEU A 8 -5.68 1.10 18.72
N CYS A 9 -5.33 -0.19 18.63
CA CYS A 9 -4.09 -0.83 19.09
C CYS A 9 -3.63 -0.47 20.53
N SER A 10 -2.45 -0.96 20.90
CA SER A 10 -1.83 -0.75 22.23
C SER A 10 -1.56 0.73 22.48
N SER A 11 -1.32 1.11 23.75
CA SER A 11 -0.95 2.49 24.11
C SER A 11 0.23 3.00 23.27
N GLY A 12 0.03 4.07 22.50
CA GLY A 12 1.04 4.68 21.64
C GLY A 12 1.09 4.15 20.20
N GLU A 13 0.25 3.17 19.82
CA GLU A 13 0.26 2.59 18.48
C GLU A 13 -0.94 3.08 17.65
N ALA A 14 -0.80 4.16 16.89
CA ALA A 14 -1.75 4.52 15.83
C ALA A 14 -1.41 3.76 14.52
N LYS A 15 -1.22 2.44 14.60
CA LYS A 15 -0.84 1.60 13.45
C LYS A 15 -2.02 0.70 13.07
N ASN A 16 -2.43 0.74 11.81
CA ASN A 16 -3.36 -0.26 11.29
C ASN A 16 -2.56 -1.53 10.98
N PHE A 17 -2.80 -2.61 11.72
CA PHE A 17 -2.14 -3.90 11.47
C PHE A 17 -3.13 -4.86 10.80
N TYR A 18 -2.86 -5.22 9.56
CA TYR A 18 -3.61 -6.26 8.85
C TYR A 18 -2.76 -7.51 8.75
N LYS A 19 -3.27 -8.63 9.27
CA LYS A 19 -2.64 -9.95 9.17
C LYS A 19 -3.41 -10.81 8.18
N TRP A 20 -2.70 -11.44 7.26
CA TRP A 20 -3.23 -12.42 6.32
C TRP A 20 -2.46 -13.73 6.40
N THR A 21 -3.17 -14.86 6.31
CA THR A 21 -2.61 -16.21 6.24
C THR A 21 -3.52 -17.12 5.44
N SER A 22 -2.99 -18.23 4.93
CA SER A 22 -3.75 -19.22 4.19
C SER A 22 -3.18 -20.63 4.46
N PRO A 23 -4.03 -21.63 4.76
CA PRO A 23 -3.60 -23.02 4.92
C PRO A 23 -3.39 -23.74 3.58
N GLN A 24 -3.76 -23.14 2.46
CA GLN A 24 -3.68 -23.76 1.14
C GLN A 24 -2.21 -24.03 0.75
N ALA A 25 -1.97 -25.10 0.00
CA ALA A 25 -0.61 -25.44 -0.47
C ALA A 25 -0.10 -24.46 -1.55
N THR A 26 -1.02 -23.87 -2.33
CA THR A 26 -0.71 -22.89 -3.36
C THR A 26 -0.96 -21.46 -2.87
N GLN A 27 -0.18 -20.52 -3.40
CA GLN A 27 -0.26 -19.11 -3.03
C GLN A 27 -1.67 -18.54 -3.25
N GLN A 28 -2.25 -18.02 -2.19
CA GLN A 28 -3.50 -17.26 -2.23
C GLN A 28 -3.17 -15.77 -2.15
N THR A 29 -3.76 -14.98 -3.03
CA THR A 29 -3.60 -13.53 -3.04
C THR A 29 -4.91 -12.87 -2.63
N TYR A 30 -4.83 -11.99 -1.63
CA TYR A 30 -5.93 -11.10 -1.26
C TYR A 30 -5.47 -9.65 -1.46
N SER A 31 -6.30 -8.84 -2.09
CA SER A 31 -5.97 -7.44 -2.40
C SER A 31 -6.83 -6.49 -1.60
N ILE A 32 -6.20 -5.51 -0.96
CA ILE A 32 -6.84 -4.39 -0.27
C ILE A 32 -6.72 -3.16 -1.17
N TYR A 33 -7.84 -2.52 -1.48
CA TYR A 33 -7.86 -1.29 -2.25
C TYR A 33 -8.11 -0.10 -1.32
N VAL A 34 -7.21 0.88 -1.36
CA VAL A 34 -7.32 2.14 -0.64
C VAL A 34 -7.47 3.26 -1.65
N SER A 35 -8.66 3.83 -1.75
CA SER A 35 -8.93 5.01 -2.59
C SER A 35 -8.85 6.26 -1.73
N TYR A 36 -7.98 7.19 -2.10
CA TYR A 36 -7.81 8.46 -1.42
C TYR A 36 -8.06 9.61 -2.39
N GLN A 37 -8.98 10.51 -2.03
CA GLN A 37 -9.24 11.72 -2.81
C GLN A 37 -8.14 12.75 -2.54
N LEU A 38 -7.43 13.17 -3.58
CA LEU A 38 -6.43 14.22 -3.49
C LEU A 38 -7.09 15.55 -3.11
N PRO A 39 -6.44 16.37 -2.26
CA PRO A 39 -6.96 17.70 -1.92
C PRO A 39 -7.25 18.54 -3.16
N SER A 40 -8.24 19.43 -3.08
CA SER A 40 -8.49 20.44 -4.12
C SER A 40 -7.30 21.40 -4.31
N THR A 41 -6.43 21.51 -3.32
CA THR A 41 -5.18 22.28 -3.35
C THR A 41 -3.98 21.47 -3.84
N PHE A 42 -4.16 20.21 -4.25
CA PHE A 42 -3.05 19.35 -4.68
C PHE A 42 -2.26 20.00 -5.83
N LYS A 43 -0.94 19.97 -5.68
CA LYS A 43 0.03 20.39 -6.69
C LYS A 43 0.80 19.22 -7.26
N GLY A 44 1.22 18.30 -6.41
CA GLY A 44 2.03 17.13 -6.75
C GLY A 44 2.48 16.38 -5.51
N PHE A 45 3.13 15.22 -5.69
CA PHE A 45 3.87 14.57 -4.59
C PHE A 45 5.12 15.39 -4.24
N ALA A 46 5.59 15.30 -2.99
CA ALA A 46 6.70 16.14 -2.53
C ALA A 46 8.07 15.70 -3.08
N SER A 47 8.24 14.41 -3.36
CA SER A 47 9.40 13.81 -4.03
C SER A 47 9.02 12.41 -4.54
N ASP A 48 9.97 11.69 -5.15
CA ASP A 48 9.81 10.29 -5.60
C ASP A 48 10.03 9.26 -4.48
N ASP A 49 10.17 9.70 -3.21
CA ASP A 49 10.46 8.84 -2.05
C ASP A 49 9.39 8.92 -0.94
N THR A 50 8.24 9.53 -1.21
CA THR A 50 7.20 9.80 -0.20
C THR A 50 6.19 8.66 -0.05
N VAL A 51 5.80 8.03 -1.16
CA VAL A 51 4.84 6.93 -1.21
C VAL A 51 5.55 5.67 -0.79
N GLN A 52 5.29 5.22 0.43
CA GLN A 52 5.98 4.08 1.03
C GLN A 52 5.00 3.17 1.76
N LEU A 53 5.14 1.86 1.57
CA LEU A 53 4.41 0.85 2.32
C LEU A 53 5.34 0.13 3.29
N THR A 54 4.90 -0.02 4.54
CA THR A 54 5.58 -0.82 5.55
C THR A 54 4.90 -2.17 5.74
N ALA A 55 5.65 -3.26 5.60
CA ALA A 55 5.14 -4.61 5.71
C ALA A 55 6.17 -5.59 6.30
N ARG A 56 5.70 -6.78 6.69
CA ARG A 56 6.53 -7.88 7.20
C ARG A 56 5.93 -9.21 6.76
N VAL A 57 6.78 -10.21 6.54
CA VAL A 57 6.37 -11.63 6.48
C VAL A 57 7.18 -12.43 7.48
N ASP A 58 6.68 -13.60 7.85
CA ASP A 58 7.47 -14.58 8.63
C ASP A 58 8.24 -15.57 7.73
N ASN A 59 7.82 -15.73 6.48
CA ASN A 59 8.38 -16.64 5.49
C ASN A 59 8.24 -16.07 4.07
N THR A 60 9.35 -15.64 3.45
CA THR A 60 9.40 -15.04 2.10
C THR A 60 9.19 -16.03 0.96
N THR A 61 9.26 -17.33 1.23
CA THR A 61 8.95 -18.38 0.24
C THR A 61 7.45 -18.57 0.12
N ASN A 62 6.74 -18.53 1.24
CA ASN A 62 5.32 -18.87 1.33
C ASN A 62 4.41 -17.65 1.59
N ALA A 63 4.98 -16.45 1.80
CA ALA A 63 4.24 -15.22 1.94
C ALA A 63 4.99 -14.05 1.29
N ALA A 64 4.22 -13.08 0.80
CA ALA A 64 4.74 -11.83 0.26
C ALA A 64 3.73 -10.70 0.45
N VAL A 65 4.23 -9.48 0.63
CA VAL A 65 3.44 -8.26 0.47
C VAL A 65 3.99 -7.48 -0.71
N THR A 66 3.08 -7.14 -1.63
CA THR A 66 3.38 -6.25 -2.75
C THR A 66 2.33 -5.15 -2.83
N TYR A 67 2.62 -4.07 -3.55
CA TYR A 67 1.62 -3.03 -3.78
C TYR A 67 1.80 -2.29 -5.10
N GLU A 68 0.70 -1.73 -5.57
CA GLU A 68 0.56 -0.99 -6.81
C GLU A 68 -0.14 0.33 -6.51
N MET A 69 0.17 1.36 -7.30
CA MET A 69 -0.45 2.69 -7.20
C MET A 69 -1.07 3.04 -8.54
N PHE A 70 -2.24 3.68 -8.50
CA PHE A 70 -2.97 4.11 -9.69
C PHE A 70 -3.45 5.54 -9.53
N ARG A 71 -3.43 6.28 -10.63
CA ARG A 71 -4.12 7.55 -10.79
C ARG A 71 -5.50 7.29 -11.38
N SER A 72 -6.55 7.80 -10.74
CA SER A 72 -7.93 7.74 -11.23
C SER A 72 -8.43 9.16 -11.47
N GLU A 73 -8.42 9.60 -12.73
CA GLU A 73 -8.70 10.97 -13.16
C GLU A 73 -9.49 10.94 -14.49
N SER A 74 -10.50 11.80 -14.63
CA SER A 74 -11.29 11.94 -15.86
C SER A 74 -11.86 10.63 -16.42
N GLY A 75 -12.29 9.73 -15.53
CA GLY A 75 -12.86 8.43 -15.90
C GLY A 75 -11.85 7.36 -16.34
N SER A 76 -10.55 7.65 -16.29
CA SER A 76 -9.47 6.70 -16.60
C SER A 76 -8.71 6.28 -15.34
N ILE A 77 -8.30 5.01 -15.28
CA ILE A 77 -7.39 4.48 -14.26
C ILE A 77 -6.06 4.14 -14.93
N THR A 78 -4.99 4.78 -14.48
CA THR A 78 -3.62 4.60 -15.01
C THR A 78 -2.71 4.13 -13.89
N GLN A 79 -2.00 3.02 -14.12
CA GLN A 79 -1.01 2.50 -13.18
C GLN A 79 0.25 3.36 -13.17
N CYS A 80 0.79 3.59 -11.97
CA CYS A 80 2.14 4.07 -11.76
C CYS A 80 3.16 2.95 -12.00
N GLY A 81 4.24 3.26 -12.72
CA GLY A 81 5.32 2.30 -12.96
C GLY A 81 4.85 1.06 -13.74
N THR A 82 5.51 -0.07 -13.49
CA THR A 82 5.25 -1.34 -14.20
C THR A 82 4.95 -2.46 -13.19
N GLY A 83 3.67 -2.75 -12.98
CA GLY A 83 3.23 -3.87 -12.15
C GLY A 83 3.44 -3.66 -10.65
N GLU A 84 3.57 -4.77 -9.93
CA GLU A 84 3.66 -4.81 -8.48
C GLU A 84 5.04 -4.39 -7.95
N THR A 85 5.03 -3.62 -6.86
CA THR A 85 6.22 -3.31 -6.05
C THR A 85 6.35 -4.32 -4.92
N ALA A 86 7.45 -5.06 -4.85
CA ALA A 86 7.70 -5.98 -3.74
C ALA A 86 8.16 -5.23 -2.48
N VAL A 87 7.48 -5.44 -1.35
CA VAL A 87 7.84 -4.80 -0.07
C VAL A 87 8.66 -5.74 0.81
N THR A 88 8.32 -7.02 0.81
CA THR A 88 8.90 -8.00 1.74
C THR A 88 9.86 -8.93 1.02
N THR A 89 11.15 -8.79 1.31
CA THR A 89 12.25 -9.61 0.77
C THR A 89 13.04 -10.33 1.85
N SER A 90 12.71 -10.13 3.13
CA SER A 90 13.38 -10.76 4.27
C SER A 90 12.37 -11.24 5.32
N ASN A 91 12.69 -12.37 5.98
CA ASN A 91 11.86 -12.94 7.03
C ASN A 91 11.93 -12.12 8.32
N ASN A 92 10.79 -11.94 8.98
CA ASN A 92 10.67 -11.40 10.33
C ASN A 92 11.20 -9.97 10.54
N VAL A 93 11.36 -9.20 9.47
CA VAL A 93 11.79 -7.81 9.50
C VAL A 93 10.68 -6.93 8.94
N TRP A 94 10.39 -5.80 9.61
CA TRP A 94 9.55 -4.75 9.04
C TRP A 94 10.35 -4.00 7.99
N GLN A 95 9.86 -3.98 6.76
CA GLN A 95 10.48 -3.34 5.62
C GLN A 95 9.58 -2.20 5.13
N THR A 96 10.19 -1.07 4.79
CA THR A 96 9.52 0.10 4.21
C THR A 96 10.09 0.31 2.82
N VAL A 97 9.22 0.26 1.80
CA VAL A 97 9.64 0.30 0.39
C VAL A 97 8.81 1.31 -0.38
N GLY A 98 9.49 2.15 -1.15
CA GLY A 98 8.87 3.14 -2.06
C GLY A 98 8.25 2.48 -3.30
N ILE A 99 7.27 3.14 -3.92
CA ILE A 99 6.52 2.58 -5.03
C ILE A 99 7.39 2.46 -6.29
N ASN A 100 7.22 1.40 -7.07
CA ASN A 100 7.70 1.35 -8.45
C ASN A 100 6.95 2.39 -9.29
N GLY A 101 7.69 3.33 -9.90
CA GLY A 101 7.12 4.28 -10.86
C GLY A 101 7.29 5.75 -10.53
N ASN A 102 7.95 6.09 -9.42
CA ASN A 102 8.30 7.46 -9.02
C ASN A 102 7.07 8.39 -8.97
N GLU A 103 6.46 8.56 -7.80
CA GLU A 103 5.16 9.23 -7.69
C GLU A 103 5.13 10.69 -8.14
N SER A 104 6.27 11.40 -8.04
CA SER A 104 6.35 12.81 -8.43
C SER A 104 6.68 12.97 -9.91
N THR A 105 7.49 12.07 -10.49
CA THR A 105 8.00 12.23 -11.86
C THR A 105 7.46 11.22 -12.88
N GLY A 106 7.15 9.99 -12.48
CA GLY A 106 6.73 8.91 -13.39
C GLY A 106 5.23 8.60 -13.38
N CYS A 107 4.51 8.93 -12.30
CA CYS A 107 3.07 8.69 -12.21
C CYS A 107 2.17 9.70 -12.94
N SER A 108 2.75 10.74 -13.55
CA SER A 108 2.03 11.80 -14.29
C SER A 108 0.96 12.57 -13.50
N PHE A 109 1.05 12.60 -12.16
CA PHE A 109 0.24 13.52 -11.36
C PHE A 109 0.69 14.95 -11.62
N THR A 110 -0.27 15.84 -11.85
CA THR A 110 -0.01 17.28 -12.00
C THR A 110 -0.98 18.06 -11.13
N THR A 111 -0.89 19.38 -11.18
CA THR A 111 -1.92 20.24 -10.60
C THR A 111 -3.33 19.87 -11.08
N ALA A 112 -3.51 19.42 -12.33
CA ALA A 112 -4.82 19.04 -12.86
C ALA A 112 -5.47 17.88 -12.07
N SER A 113 -4.67 17.03 -11.42
CA SER A 113 -5.13 15.90 -10.62
C SER A 113 -5.72 16.31 -9.27
N ALA A 114 -5.83 17.60 -8.96
CA ALA A 114 -6.50 18.07 -7.75
C ALA A 114 -7.97 17.63 -7.70
N GLY A 115 -8.40 17.08 -6.56
CA GLY A 115 -9.74 16.49 -6.41
C GLY A 115 -9.93 15.12 -7.07
N ALA A 116 -8.96 14.63 -7.85
CA ALA A 116 -8.95 13.27 -8.40
C ALA A 116 -8.61 12.24 -7.31
N PHE A 117 -8.58 10.95 -7.67
CA PHE A 117 -8.24 9.88 -6.72
C PHE A 117 -6.86 9.28 -7.02
N VAL A 118 -6.12 8.99 -5.97
CA VAL A 118 -5.05 8.00 -5.98
C VAL A 118 -5.59 6.70 -5.36
N ILE A 119 -5.29 5.58 -5.99
CA ILE A 119 -5.70 4.25 -5.53
C ILE A 119 -4.46 3.43 -5.25
N PHE A 120 -4.39 2.81 -4.09
CA PHE A 120 -3.36 1.84 -3.74
C PHE A 120 -3.98 0.46 -3.69
N LYS A 121 -3.39 -0.50 -4.40
CA LYS A 121 -3.75 -1.91 -4.32
C LYS A 121 -2.63 -2.65 -3.59
N VAL A 122 -2.90 -3.05 -2.35
CA VAL A 122 -1.97 -3.82 -1.53
C VAL A 122 -2.31 -5.29 -1.65
N ASN A 123 -1.39 -6.10 -2.17
CA ASN A 123 -1.54 -7.54 -2.29
C ASN A 123 -0.85 -8.23 -1.11
N VAL A 124 -1.61 -8.98 -0.33
CA VAL A 124 -1.10 -9.90 0.69
C VAL A 124 -1.20 -11.32 0.15
N LYS A 125 -0.06 -12.00 0.07
CA LYS A 125 0.09 -13.32 -0.52
C LYS A 125 0.51 -14.29 0.57
N ALA A 126 -0.15 -15.44 0.66
CA ALA A 126 0.20 -16.47 1.64
C ALA A 126 -0.20 -17.88 1.17
N ASN A 127 0.57 -18.88 1.57
CA ASN A 127 0.27 -20.31 1.54
C ASN A 127 0.93 -21.01 2.74
N SER A 128 0.56 -22.27 2.99
CA SER A 128 1.19 -23.13 3.99
C SER A 128 1.29 -22.49 5.39
N ASN A 129 0.27 -21.74 5.79
CA ASN A 129 0.15 -21.02 7.07
C ASN A 129 1.22 -19.95 7.33
N ALA A 130 1.96 -19.50 6.30
CA ALA A 130 2.78 -18.31 6.41
C ALA A 130 1.93 -17.06 6.63
N ASN A 131 2.51 -16.04 7.26
CA ASN A 131 1.83 -14.84 7.67
C ASN A 131 2.42 -13.62 6.96
N ALA A 132 1.53 -12.84 6.34
CA ALA A 132 1.82 -11.53 5.78
C ALA A 132 1.19 -10.45 6.66
N TYR A 133 1.94 -9.39 6.93
CA TYR A 133 1.55 -8.28 7.77
C TYR A 133 1.73 -6.97 7.01
N VAL A 134 0.70 -6.14 7.00
CA VAL A 134 0.73 -4.79 6.45
C VAL A 134 0.54 -3.79 7.57
N SER A 135 1.32 -2.71 7.54
CA SER A 135 1.23 -1.61 8.49
C SER A 135 0.96 -0.29 7.75
N THR A 136 1.79 0.71 7.95
CA THR A 136 1.58 2.07 7.45
C THR A 136 1.83 2.18 5.94
N LEU A 137 0.86 2.74 5.23
CA LEU A 137 1.02 3.38 3.93
C LEU A 137 1.16 4.89 4.15
N ASN A 138 2.30 5.46 3.78
CA ASN A 138 2.60 6.88 3.90
C ASN A 138 2.73 7.50 2.52
N PHE A 139 2.35 8.77 2.37
CA PHE A 139 2.67 9.61 1.23
C PHE A 139 2.59 11.09 1.62
N VAL A 140 3.36 11.94 0.93
CA VAL A 140 3.39 13.38 1.20
C VAL A 140 3.11 14.13 -0.09
N THR A 141 2.12 15.02 -0.03
CA THR A 141 1.74 15.87 -1.17
C THR A 141 2.06 17.33 -0.86
N THR A 142 2.20 18.14 -1.90
CA THR A 142 2.37 19.59 -1.80
C THR A 142 1.07 20.30 -2.21
N GLY A 143 0.79 21.40 -1.52
CA GLY A 143 -0.31 22.31 -1.84
C GLY A 143 0.13 23.42 -2.80
N ARG A 144 -0.85 24.02 -3.48
CA ARG A 144 -0.70 25.30 -4.19
C ARG A 144 -0.76 26.48 -3.23
#